data_AF-A0A1M6SST8-F1
#
_entry.id   AF-A0A1M6SST8-F1
#
_cell.length_a   1.000
_cell.length_b   1.000
_cell.length_c   1.000
_cell.angle_alpha   90.00
_cell.angle_beta   90.00
_cell.angle_gamma   90.00
#
_symmetry.space_group_name_H-M   'P 1'
#
loop_
_entity.id
_entity.type
_entity.pdbx_description
1 polymer ?
#
loop_
_entity_poly.entity_id
_entity_poly.type
_entity_poly.pdbx_seq_one_letter_code
_entity_poly.pdbx_strand_id
1 'polypeptide(L)'
;MKKIILFSALSILAAAFTACGDKSSTNFIGYWQESESNIVFEVLQNDQNFIIRNQNGDLFAQVTSDRKLCGKNTLNMDYCMTVKGDSAYYEFSGIVTGYKRIDQATYEKIFATLPKATFTAPVEEAPAEDAAN
;
A
#
# COMPACT_ATOMS: atom_id res chain seq x y z
N MET A 1 -21.00 -26.67 67.60
CA MET A 1 -21.24 -27.90 66.81
C MET A 1 -20.36 -27.84 65.57
N LYS A 2 -19.83 -29.00 65.15
CA LYS A 2 -19.09 -29.27 63.91
C LYS A 2 -19.84 -28.69 62.69
N LYS A 3 -19.23 -28.24 61.58
CA LYS A 3 -18.29 -28.97 60.70
C LYS A 3 -17.50 -27.99 59.82
N ILE A 4 -16.22 -28.30 59.65
CA ILE A 4 -15.36 -27.86 58.55
C ILE A 4 -15.66 -28.79 57.36
N ILE A 5 -15.52 -28.32 56.11
CA ILE A 5 -14.72 -28.92 55.01
C ILE A 5 -15.17 -28.45 53.62
N LEU A 6 -14.29 -27.62 53.04
CA LEU A 6 -13.69 -27.59 51.70
C LEU A 6 -14.49 -27.50 50.38
N PHE A 7 -14.05 -26.51 49.56
CA PHE A 7 -13.70 -26.50 48.12
C PHE A 7 -14.66 -27.20 47.13
N SER A 8 -15.03 -26.58 46.00
CA SER A 8 -14.13 -26.51 44.83
C SER A 8 -14.71 -25.63 43.70
N ALA A 9 -13.82 -24.87 43.07
CA ALA A 9 -13.74 -24.58 41.63
C ALA A 9 -14.98 -24.03 40.89
N LEU A 10 -14.96 -22.72 40.63
CA LEU A 10 -15.25 -22.21 39.27
C LEU A 10 -14.51 -20.89 39.04
N SER A 11 -13.18 -20.94 39.16
CA SER A 11 -12.33 -20.04 38.40
C SER A 11 -12.30 -20.60 36.98
N ILE A 12 -12.67 -19.79 35.98
CA ILE A 12 -12.25 -19.83 34.57
C ILE A 12 -13.32 -19.08 33.75
N LEU A 13 -12.84 -18.15 32.93
CA LEU A 13 -13.53 -17.48 31.81
C LEU A 13 -14.47 -16.31 32.15
N ALA A 14 -13.88 -15.16 32.44
CA ALA A 14 -14.36 -13.90 31.89
C ALA A 14 -13.21 -12.89 31.65
N ALA A 15 -12.09 -13.38 31.10
CA ALA A 15 -11.16 -12.53 30.35
C ALA A 15 -11.68 -12.44 28.91
N ALA A 16 -12.90 -11.94 28.74
CA ALA A 16 -13.49 -11.71 27.44
C ALA A 16 -13.18 -10.27 27.02
N PHE A 17 -12.17 -10.15 26.15
CA PHE A 17 -11.92 -9.03 25.23
C PHE A 17 -11.33 -7.73 25.79
N THR A 18 -10.14 -7.80 26.39
CA THR A 18 -9.13 -6.76 26.14
C THR A 18 -8.36 -7.13 24.86
N ALA A 19 -8.98 -6.89 23.72
CA ALA A 19 -8.32 -6.93 22.42
C ALA A 19 -8.89 -5.86 21.50
N CYS A 20 -8.95 -4.62 21.98
CA CYS A 20 -8.72 -3.48 21.10
C CYS A 20 -7.23 -3.51 20.75
N GLY A 21 -6.85 -4.43 19.87
CA GLY A 21 -5.57 -4.29 19.18
C GLY A 21 -5.63 -2.96 18.45
N ASP A 22 -4.67 -2.08 18.73
CA ASP A 22 -4.39 -0.91 17.93
C ASP A 22 -4.23 -1.36 16.48
N LYS A 23 -5.32 -1.33 15.73
CA LYS A 23 -5.24 -1.31 14.27
C LYS A 23 -4.70 0.08 13.99
N SER A 24 -3.41 0.20 13.70
CA SER A 24 -2.88 1.45 13.17
C SER A 24 -3.80 1.83 12.01
N SER A 25 -4.52 2.93 12.19
CA SER A 25 -5.70 3.22 11.38
C SER A 25 -5.18 3.75 10.06
N THR A 26 -5.07 2.87 9.06
CA THR A 26 -4.81 3.29 7.69
C THR A 26 -5.96 4.19 7.24
N ASN A 27 -5.71 5.49 7.18
CA ASN A 27 -6.68 6.52 6.83
C ASN A 27 -6.69 6.70 5.31
N PHE A 28 -7.86 6.59 4.71
CA PHE A 28 -8.05 6.81 3.28
C PHE A 28 -8.00 8.30 2.94
N ILE A 29 -7.28 8.66 1.86
CA ILE A 29 -7.12 10.06 1.42
C ILE A 29 -7.83 10.31 0.07
N GLY A 30 -7.76 9.37 -0.87
CA GLY A 30 -8.39 9.55 -2.18
C GLY A 30 -7.96 8.55 -3.25
N TYR A 31 -8.66 8.64 -4.38
CA TYR A 31 -8.34 7.95 -5.63
C TYR A 31 -8.05 8.97 -6.71
N TRP A 32 -7.07 8.68 -7.56
CA TRP A 32 -6.69 9.52 -8.68
C TRP A 32 -6.47 8.70 -9.95
N GLN A 33 -6.75 9.33 -11.09
CA GLN A 33 -6.55 8.78 -12.43
C GLN A 33 -5.75 9.76 -13.28
N GLU A 34 -4.81 9.24 -14.06
CA GLU A 34 -4.17 10.01 -15.12
C GLU A 34 -5.18 10.30 -16.22
N SER A 35 -5.25 11.54 -16.73
CA SER A 35 -6.26 11.91 -17.73
C SER A 35 -6.16 11.14 -19.05
N GLU A 36 -4.94 10.81 -19.48
CA GLU A 36 -4.66 10.23 -20.81
C GLU A 36 -4.47 8.70 -20.77
N SER A 37 -4.57 8.08 -19.59
CA SER A 37 -4.36 6.64 -19.44
C SER A 37 -5.30 6.02 -18.40
N ASN A 38 -5.23 4.69 -18.27
CA ASN A 38 -5.94 3.94 -17.25
C ASN A 38 -5.10 3.75 -15.97
N ILE A 39 -4.00 4.49 -15.81
CA ILE A 39 -3.22 4.45 -14.57
C ILE A 39 -4.02 5.12 -13.46
N VAL A 40 -4.26 4.37 -12.40
CA VAL A 40 -4.94 4.84 -11.19
C VAL A 40 -4.11 4.53 -9.95
N PHE A 41 -4.24 5.37 -8.93
CA PHE A 41 -3.70 5.07 -7.61
C PHE A 41 -4.66 5.45 -6.49
N GLU A 42 -4.54 4.73 -5.39
CA GLU A 42 -5.12 5.09 -4.09
C GLU A 42 -4.03 5.63 -3.17
N VAL A 43 -4.40 6.62 -2.36
CA VAL A 43 -3.50 7.17 -1.33
C VAL A 43 -4.07 6.89 0.04
N LEU A 44 -3.25 6.28 0.87
CA LEU A 44 -3.54 5.94 2.25
C LEU A 44 -2.51 6.58 3.16
N GLN A 45 -2.89 6.88 4.39
CA GLN A 45 -1.98 7.35 5.43
C GLN A 45 -1.97 6.34 6.57
N ASN A 46 -0.79 5.88 6.97
CA ASN A 46 -0.60 5.02 8.14
C ASN A 46 0.39 5.68 9.10
N ASP A 47 -0.08 6.04 10.30
CA ASP A 47 0.67 6.78 11.31
C ASP A 47 1.35 8.04 10.73
N GLN A 48 2.62 7.90 10.35
CA GLN A 48 3.50 8.96 9.81
C GLN A 48 3.89 8.75 8.34
N ASN A 49 3.49 7.63 7.74
CA ASN A 49 3.81 7.26 6.37
C ASN A 49 2.59 7.38 5.46
N PHE A 50 2.85 7.61 4.19
CA PHE A 50 1.85 7.56 3.12
C PHE A 50 2.13 6.37 2.22
N ILE A 51 1.06 5.69 1.82
CA ILE A 51 1.09 4.59 0.87
C ILE A 51 0.40 5.09 -0.39
N ILE A 52 1.11 5.02 -1.51
CA ILE A 52 0.58 5.28 -2.85
C ILE A 52 0.52 3.91 -3.54
N ARG A 53 -0.68 3.37 -3.73
CA ARG A 53 -0.88 2.03 -4.29
C ARG A 53 -1.46 2.12 -5.70
N ASN A 54 -0.82 1.41 -6.65
CA ASN A 54 -1.30 1.23 -8.02
C ASN A 54 -1.20 -0.26 -8.44
N GLN A 55 -1.43 -0.57 -9.72
CA GLN A 55 -1.36 -1.96 -10.21
C GLN A 55 0.03 -2.60 -10.12
N ASN A 56 1.08 -1.79 -9.94
CA ASN A 56 2.46 -2.23 -9.83
C ASN A 56 2.90 -2.46 -8.37
N GLY A 57 2.05 -2.12 -7.38
CA GLY A 57 2.31 -2.32 -5.96
C GLY A 57 2.24 -1.04 -5.12
N ASP A 58 2.77 -1.14 -3.90
CA ASP A 58 2.74 -0.08 -2.90
C ASP A 58 4.04 0.71 -2.92
N LEU A 59 3.93 2.03 -2.98
CA LEU A 59 5.03 2.98 -2.82
C LEU A 59 4.89 3.69 -1.47
N PHE A 60 5.96 3.70 -0.67
CA PHE A 60 5.98 4.27 0.66
C PHE A 60 6.65 5.65 0.66
N ALA A 61 5.89 6.67 1.01
CA ALA A 61 6.33 8.06 1.01
C ALA A 61 6.23 8.70 2.41
N GLN A 62 7.06 9.70 2.64
CA GLN A 62 6.98 10.58 3.80
C GLN A 62 6.67 12.01 3.36
N VAL A 63 6.06 12.78 4.26
CA VAL A 63 5.81 14.21 4.03
C VAL A 63 7.11 14.98 4.21
N THR A 64 7.52 15.71 3.19
CA THR A 64 8.65 16.64 3.26
C THR A 64 8.25 17.98 3.86
N SER A 65 9.23 18.83 4.20
CA SER A 65 9.00 20.22 4.64
C SER A 65 8.11 21.03 3.69
N ASP A 66 8.18 20.69 2.40
CA ASP A 66 7.45 21.39 1.33
C ASP A 66 6.05 20.79 1.10
N ARG A 67 5.57 19.94 2.02
CA ARG A 67 4.27 19.25 1.95
C ARG A 67 4.13 18.35 0.71
N LYS A 68 5.24 17.78 0.23
CA LYS A 68 5.26 16.75 -0.81
C LYS A 68 5.35 15.36 -0.17
N LEU A 69 4.77 14.36 -0.81
CA LEU A 69 4.93 12.95 -0.44
C LEU A 69 6.08 12.37 -1.26
N CYS A 70 7.25 12.20 -0.66
CA CYS A 70 8.44 11.73 -1.38
C CYS A 70 8.96 10.41 -0.80
N GLY A 71 9.55 9.58 -1.66
CA GLY A 71 10.10 8.29 -1.30
C GLY A 71 11.04 7.75 -2.38
N LYS A 72 11.45 6.50 -2.20
CA LYS A 72 12.27 5.76 -3.15
C LYS A 72 11.55 4.47 -3.53
N ASN A 73 11.57 4.12 -4.82
CA ASN A 73 11.02 2.85 -5.27
C ASN A 73 12.02 1.68 -5.07
N THR A 74 11.63 0.48 -5.48
CA THR A 74 12.46 -0.74 -5.39
C THR A 74 13.78 -0.68 -6.16
N LEU A 75 13.88 0.23 -7.14
CA LEU A 75 15.09 0.49 -7.92
C LEU A 75 15.93 1.64 -7.36
N ASN A 76 15.66 2.07 -6.11
CA ASN A 76 16.33 3.17 -5.41
C ASN A 76 16.19 4.55 -6.10
N MET A 77 15.23 4.68 -7.02
CA MET A 77 14.93 5.94 -7.72
C MET A 77 13.96 6.79 -6.92
N ASP A 78 14.22 8.09 -6.88
CA ASP A 78 13.40 9.07 -6.17
C ASP A 78 12.09 9.33 -6.92
N TYR A 79 11.02 9.50 -6.14
CA TYR A 79 9.75 10.02 -6.63
C TYR A 79 9.16 10.98 -5.60
N CYS A 80 8.32 11.89 -6.09
CA CYS A 80 7.56 12.81 -5.24
C CYS A 80 6.14 12.96 -5.77
N MET A 81 5.18 13.14 -4.88
CA MET A 81 3.80 13.45 -5.22
C MET A 81 3.33 14.68 -4.46
N THR A 82 2.61 15.57 -5.16
CA THR A 82 1.94 16.72 -4.54
C THR A 82 0.44 16.63 -4.78
N VAL A 83 -0.35 16.66 -3.72
CA VAL A 83 -1.83 16.71 -3.80
C VAL A 83 -2.29 18.15 -3.60
N LYS A 84 -3.11 18.66 -4.52
CA LYS A 84 -3.70 20.01 -4.49
C LYS A 84 -5.18 19.94 -4.85
N GLY A 85 -6.04 19.87 -3.82
CA GLY A 85 -7.49 19.71 -4.01
C GLY A 85 -7.82 18.41 -4.74
N ASP A 86 -8.42 18.54 -5.92
CA ASP A 86 -8.79 17.41 -6.79
C ASP A 86 -7.71 17.03 -7.80
N SER A 87 -6.54 17.68 -7.75
CA SER A 87 -5.39 17.34 -8.60
C SER A 87 -4.28 16.70 -7.80
N ALA A 88 -3.59 15.73 -8.40
CA ALA A 88 -2.32 15.21 -7.90
C ALA A 88 -1.26 15.28 -9.00
N TYR A 89 -0.02 15.54 -8.61
CA TYR A 89 1.13 15.65 -9.52
C TYR A 89 2.20 14.68 -9.03
N TYR A 90 2.47 13.65 -9.83
CA TYR A 90 3.51 12.65 -9.54
C TYR A 90 4.74 12.95 -10.37
N GLU A 91 5.89 13.06 -9.71
CA GLU A 91 7.19 13.33 -10.30
C GLU A 91 8.07 12.08 -10.16
N PHE A 92 8.58 11.59 -11.29
CA PHE A 92 9.47 10.44 -11.35
C PHE A 92 10.49 10.63 -12.48
N SER A 93 11.78 10.47 -12.18
CA SER A 93 12.87 10.66 -13.15
C SER A 93 12.81 11.99 -13.90
N GLY A 94 12.36 13.07 -13.24
CA GLY A 94 12.21 14.41 -13.82
C GLY A 94 10.97 14.61 -14.69
N ILE A 95 10.12 13.59 -14.83
CA ILE A 95 8.84 13.68 -15.54
C ILE A 95 7.72 13.92 -14.52
N VAL A 96 6.88 14.92 -14.79
CA VAL A 96 5.71 15.23 -13.97
C VAL A 96 4.44 14.81 -14.70
N THR A 97 3.68 13.91 -14.09
CA THR A 97 2.39 13.43 -14.58
C THR A 97 1.26 13.96 -13.71
N GLY A 98 0.24 14.53 -14.33
CA GLY A 98 -0.95 15.07 -13.67
C GLY A 98 -2.08 14.05 -13.57
N TYR A 99 -2.77 14.04 -12.44
CA TYR A 99 -3.89 13.16 -12.16
C TYR A 99 -5.07 13.95 -11.61
N LYS A 100 -6.28 13.51 -11.96
CA LYS A 100 -7.54 14.03 -11.44
C LYS A 100 -8.13 13.09 -10.41
N ARG A 101 -8.78 13.64 -9.39
CA ARG A 101 -9.51 12.87 -8.39
C ARG A 101 -10.68 12.13 -9.06
N ILE A 102 -10.88 10.89 -8.66
CA ILE A 102 -12.00 10.04 -9.08
C ILE A 102 -12.69 9.45 -7.86
N ASP A 103 -13.90 8.93 -8.05
CA ASP A 103 -14.59 8.17 -7.02
C ASP A 103 -14.11 6.72 -6.94
N GLN A 104 -14.51 6.03 -5.88
CA GLN A 104 -14.15 4.63 -5.63
C GLN A 104 -14.66 3.70 -6.75
N ALA A 105 -15.89 3.90 -7.22
CA ALA A 105 -16.49 3.04 -8.23
C ALA A 105 -15.71 3.09 -9.56
N THR A 106 -15.26 4.29 -9.94
CA THR A 106 -14.40 4.52 -11.10
C THR A 106 -13.04 3.86 -10.90
N TYR A 107 -12.45 4.01 -9.70
CA TYR A 107 -11.16 3.38 -9.37
C TYR A 107 -11.24 1.86 -9.51
N GLU A 108 -12.21 1.23 -8.84
CA GLU A 108 -12.38 -0.23 -8.86
C GLU A 108 -12.62 -0.76 -10.28
N LYS A 109 -13.45 -0.05 -11.07
CA LYS A 109 -13.71 -0.39 -12.47
C LYS A 109 -12.44 -0.36 -13.31
N ILE A 110 -11.62 0.67 -13.18
CA ILE A 110 -10.37 0.78 -13.94
C ILE A 110 -9.37 -0.25 -13.45
N PHE A 111 -9.14 -0.33 -12.13
CA PHE A 111 -8.16 -1.20 -11.51
C PHE A 111 -8.39 -2.67 -11.86
N ALA A 112 -9.65 -3.12 -11.94
CA ALA A 112 -9.99 -4.48 -12.35
C ALA A 112 -9.62 -4.83 -13.80
N THR A 113 -9.46 -3.83 -14.67
CA THR A 113 -9.07 -4.04 -16.08
C THR A 113 -7.55 -4.04 -16.30
N LEU A 114 -6.78 -3.61 -15.30
CA LEU A 114 -5.34 -3.49 -15.43
C LEU A 114 -4.68 -4.85 -15.28
N PRO A 115 -3.76 -5.24 -16.18
CA PRO A 115 -2.98 -6.44 -15.98
C PRO A 115 -2.16 -6.28 -14.70
N LYS A 116 -2.25 -7.25 -13.79
CA LYS A 116 -1.32 -7.32 -12.66
C LYS A 116 0.07 -7.51 -13.24
N ALA A 117 1.04 -6.73 -12.77
CA ALA A 117 2.42 -6.92 -13.16
C ALA A 117 2.89 -8.32 -12.70
N THR A 118 2.90 -9.29 -13.62
CA THR A 118 3.62 -10.55 -13.42
C THR A 118 5.09 -10.27 -13.71
N PHE A 119 5.87 -10.07 -12.66
CA PHE A 119 7.32 -10.12 -12.78
C PHE A 119 7.73 -11.56 -13.06
N THR A 120 7.92 -11.90 -14.33
CA THR A 120 8.71 -13.07 -14.73
C THR A 120 10.15 -12.61 -14.77
N ALA A 121 10.98 -13.09 -13.84
CA ALA A 121 12.42 -12.91 -13.91
C ALA A 121 12.89 -13.41 -15.30
N PRO A 122 13.90 -12.77 -15.93
CA PRO A 122 14.53 -13.34 -17.10
C PRO A 122 15.02 -14.74 -16.75
N VAL A 123 14.59 -15.75 -17.52
CA VAL A 123 15.16 -17.10 -17.40
C VAL A 123 16.63 -16.94 -17.76
N GLU A 124 17.51 -17.22 -16.80
CA GLU A 124 18.94 -17.32 -17.03
C GLU A 124 19.14 -18.29 -18.20
N GLU A 125 19.57 -17.77 -19.34
CA GLU A 125 19.82 -18.55 -20.54
C GLU A 125 20.92 -19.54 -20.17
N ALA A 126 20.58 -20.84 -20.13
CA ALA A 126 21.53 -21.88 -19.78
C ALA A 126 22.75 -21.74 -20.72
N PRO A 127 23.99 -21.84 -20.19
CA PRO A 127 25.18 -21.69 -21.00
C PRO A 127 25.13 -22.67 -22.16
N ALA A 128 25.33 -22.15 -23.38
CA ALA A 128 25.42 -22.97 -24.58
C ALA A 128 26.48 -24.07 -24.34
N GLU A 129 26.05 -25.34 -24.42
CA GLU A 129 26.99 -26.45 -24.52
C GLU A 129 27.80 -26.25 -25.80
N ASP A 130 29.09 -25.93 -25.63
CA ASP A 130 30.08 -25.97 -26.69
C ASP A 130 30.02 -27.35 -27.35
N ALA A 131 29.44 -27.42 -28.53
CA ALA A 131 29.56 -28.57 -29.42
C ALA A 131 30.99 -28.58 -29.97
N ALA A 132 31.92 -29.14 -29.20
CA ALA A 132 33.24 -29.50 -29.68
C ALA A 132 33.10 -30.60 -30.75
N ASN A 133 33.59 -30.31 -31.96
CA ASN A 133 33.80 -31.27 -33.04
C ASN A 133 35.23 -31.14 -33.53
#